data_AF-A0A9W4VVY9-F1
#
_entry.id   AF-A0A9W4VVY9-F1
#
_cell.length_a   1.000
_cell.length_b   1.000
_cell.length_c   1.000
_cell.angle_alpha   90.00
_cell.angle_beta   90.00
_cell.angle_gamma   90.00
#
_symmetry.space_group_name_H-M   'P 1'
#
loop_
_entity.id
_entity.type
_entity.pdbx_description
1 polymer ?
#
loop_
_entity_poly.entity_id
_entity_poly.type
_entity_poly.pdbx_seq_one_letter_code
_entity_poly.pdbx_strand_id
1 'polypeptide(L)' 'MLILRQSTILDIIPLSPRYISSHELMVKLNQFGFDISTRMLQRDLQSLYDQGCFGLEKDTRSKPYG' A
#
# COMPACT_ATOMS: atom_id res chain seq x y z
N MET A 1 9.18 7.64 13.01
CA MET A 1 8.27 6.49 12.81
C MET A 1 7.69 6.36 11.40
N LEU A 2 7.52 7.45 10.62
CA LEU A 2 6.98 7.37 9.24
C LEU A 2 7.83 6.51 8.29
N ILE A 3 9.16 6.62 8.37
CA ILE A 3 10.09 5.88 7.51
C ILE A 3 9.97 4.37 7.74
N LEU A 4 9.93 3.92 9.00
CA LEU A 4 9.78 2.50 9.33
C LEU A 4 8.48 1.92 8.73
N ARG A 5 7.38 2.65 8.83
CA ARG A 5 6.09 2.22 8.26
C ARG A 5 6.15 2.13 6.74
N GLN A 6 6.76 3.10 6.08
CA GLN A 6 6.93 3.10 4.62
C GLN A 6 7.80 1.92 4.14
N SER A 7 8.89 1.61 4.85
CA SER A 7 9.69 0.42 4.57
C SER A 7 8.86 -0.85 4.72
N THR A 8 8.12 -1.01 5.82
CA THR A 8 7.27 -2.19 6.02
C THR A 8 6.17 -2.31 4.97
N ILE A 9 5.59 -1.19 4.52
CA ILE A 9 4.63 -1.18 3.39
C ILE A 9 5.28 -1.80 2.15
N LEU A 10 6.49 -1.37 1.80
CA LEU A 10 7.21 -1.86 0.63
C LEU A 10 7.58 -3.34 0.76
N ASP A 11 7.93 -3.81 1.96
CA ASP A 11 8.25 -5.22 2.22
C ASP A 11 7.02 -6.15 2.08
N ILE A 12 5.82 -5.64 2.36
CA ILE A 12 4.57 -6.42 2.26
C ILE A 12 4.02 -6.42 0.83
N ILE A 13 4.26 -5.36 0.06
CA ILE A 13 3.76 -5.25 -1.31
C ILE A 13 4.43 -6.34 -2.16
N PRO A 14 3.65 -7.25 -2.75
CA PRO A 14 4.21 -8.32 -3.54
C PRO A 14 4.73 -7.80 -4.88
N LEU A 15 5.76 -8.46 -5.41
CA LEU A 15 6.23 -8.22 -6.76
C LEU A 15 5.21 -8.73 -7.79
N SER A 16 5.21 -8.08 -8.96
CA SER A 16 4.43 -8.51 -10.13
C SER A 16 4.72 -10.00 -10.45
N PRO A 17 3.71 -10.81 -10.82
CA PRO A 17 2.34 -10.44 -11.20
C PRO A 17 1.32 -10.51 -10.05
N ARG A 18 1.79 -10.57 -8.79
CA ARG A 18 0.90 -10.62 -7.62
C ARG A 18 0.50 -9.20 -7.23
N TYR A 19 -0.70 -9.08 -6.69
CA TYR A 19 -1.24 -7.82 -6.20
C TYR A 19 -1.71 -8.01 -4.76
N ILE A 20 -1.77 -6.92 -4.00
CA ILE A 20 -2.38 -6.90 -2.68
C ILE A 20 -3.39 -5.76 -2.65
N SER A 21 -4.58 -6.02 -2.12
CA SER A 21 -5.56 -4.95 -1.95
C SER A 21 -5.11 -4.01 -0.83
N SER A 22 -5.55 -2.74 -0.88
CA SER A 22 -5.28 -1.79 0.21
C SER A 22 -5.86 -2.26 1.54
N HIS A 23 -6.97 -3.01 1.52
CA HIS A 23 -7.56 -3.55 2.73
C HIS A 23 -6.71 -4.67 3.35
N GLU A 24 -6.25 -5.63 2.56
CA GLU A 24 -5.36 -6.69 3.06
C GLU A 24 -4.02 -6.15 3.56
N LEU A 25 -3.46 -5.16 2.87
CA LEU A 25 -2.23 -4.48 3.28
C LEU A 25 -2.42 -3.79 4.64
N MET A 26 -3.55 -3.12 4.86
CA MET A 26 -3.90 -2.50 6.15
C MET A 26 -4.01 -3.56 7.26
N VAL A 27 -4.73 -4.65 7.02
CA VAL A 27 -4.89 -5.72 8.02
C VAL A 27 -3.54 -6.31 8.41
N LYS A 28 -2.64 -6.55 7.44
CA LYS A 28 -1.28 -7.01 7.73
C LYS A 28 -0.50 -5.99 8.55
N LEU A 29 -0.53 -4.71 8.21
CA LEU A 29 0.16 -3.66 8.96
C LEU A 29 -0.33 -3.58 10.42
N ASN A 30 -1.64 -3.72 10.64
CA ASN A 30 -2.21 -3.79 11.99
C ASN A 30 -1.72 -5.04 12.75
N GLN A 31 -1.56 -6.19 12.08
CA GLN A 31 -0.97 -7.39 12.67
C GLN A 31 0.52 -7.22 13.01
N PHE A 32 1.26 -6.39 12.26
CA PHE A 32 2.64 -6.01 12.58
C PHE A 32 2.73 -4.96 13.70
N GLY A 33 1.60 -4.52 14.28
CA GLY A 33 1.56 -3.57 15.39
C GLY A 33 1.46 -2.10 14.97
N PHE A 34 1.22 -1.80 13.69
CA PHE A 34 0.93 -0.44 13.24
C PHE A 34 -0.56 -0.17 13.37
N ASP A 35 -0.97 0.72 14.28
CA ASP A 35 -2.38 1.17 14.33
C ASP A 35 -2.63 2.23 13.24
N ILE A 36 -3.12 1.80 12.07
CA ILE A 36 -3.41 2.70 10.94
C ILE A 36 -4.80 2.49 10.35
N SER A 37 -5.44 3.59 9.97
CA SER A 37 -6.68 3.57 9.19
C SER A 37 -6.42 3.42 7.69
N THR A 38 -7.43 2.96 6.95
CA THR A 38 -7.41 2.90 5.48
C THR A 38 -7.01 4.24 4.85
N ARG A 39 -7.51 5.36 5.39
CA ARG A 39 -7.19 6.71 4.89
C ARG A 39 -5.70 7.04 5.06
N MET A 40 -5.11 6.65 6.19
CA MET A 40 -3.67 6.83 6.42
C MET A 40 -2.85 5.99 5.46
N LEU A 41 -3.21 4.71 5.30
CA LEU A 41 -2.54 3.82 4.36
C LEU A 41 -2.62 4.34 2.91
N GLN A 42 -3.79 4.78 2.46
CA GLN A 42 -3.97 5.35 1.13
C GLN A 42 -3.11 6.60 0.92
N ARG A 43 -2.96 7.45 1.94
CA ARG A 43 -2.09 8.62 1.87
C ARG A 43 -0.61 8.24 1.78
N ASP A 44 -0.19 7.22 2.53
CA ASP A 44 1.18 6.71 2.46
C ASP A 44 1.48 6.09 1.09
N LEU A 45 0.56 5.26 0.56
CA LEU A 45 0.67 4.69 -0.77
C LEU A 45 0.71 5.76 -1.86
N GLN A 46 -0.12 6.81 -1.74
CA GLN A 46 -0.08 7.94 -2.66
C GLN A 46 1.27 8.66 -2.58
N SER A 47 1.78 8.93 -1.38
CA SER A 47 3.09 9.56 -1.22
C SER A 47 4.24 8.70 -1.77
N LEU A 48 4.21 7.38 -1.59
CA LEU A 48 5.20 6.46 -2.16
C LEU A 48 5.10 6.39 -3.69
N TYR A 49 3.88 6.44 -4.23
CA TYR A 49 3.63 6.50 -5.66
C TYR A 49 4.17 7.80 -6.27
N ASP A 50 3.88 8.95 -5.65
CA ASP A 50 4.31 10.27 -6.11
C ASP A 50 5.84 10.44 -6.09
N GLN A 51 6.54 9.66 -5.25
CA GLN A 51 8.01 9.62 -5.25
C GLN A 51 8.59 8.94 -6.49
N GLY A 52 7.84 8.06 -7.18
CA GLY A 52 8.25 7.43 -8.43
C GLY A 52 9.40 6.41 -8.34
N CYS A 53 10.02 6.22 -7.18
CA CYS A 53 11.23 5.39 -7.02
C CYS A 53 10.96 3.90 -6.75
N PHE A 54 9.71 3.50 -6.47
CA PHE A 54 9.40 2.16 -5.93
C PHE A 54 8.62 1.25 -6.89
N GLY A 55 8.35 1.69 -8.14
CA GLY A 55 7.64 0.87 -9.13
C GLY A 55 6.22 0.48 -8.70
N LEU A 56 5.58 1.27 -7.83
CA LEU A 56 4.22 1.02 -7.40
C LEU A 56 3.25 1.28 -8.55
N GLU A 57 2.51 0.26 -8.95
CA GLU A 57 1.43 0.39 -9.92
C GLU A 57 0.08 0.37 -9.21
N LYS A 58 -0.79 1.30 -9.58
CA LYS A 58 -2.19 1.27 -9.16
C LYS A 58 -2.93 0.34 -10.10
N ASP A 59 -3.64 -0.64 -9.55
CA ASP A 59 -4.57 -1.42 -10.35
C ASP A 59 -5.77 -0.55 -10.75
N THR A 60 -5.73 0.01 -11.95
CA THR A 60 -6.84 0.77 -12.54
C THR A 60 -7.77 -0.10 -13.39
N ARG A 61 -7.64 -1.43 -13.33
CA ARG A 61 -8.44 -2.36 -14.17
C ARG A 61 -9.88 -2.55 -13.65
N SER A 62 -10.21 -2.01 -12.48
CA SER A 62 -11.60 -1.89 -12.03
C SER A 62 -12.35 -0.93 -12.95
N LYS A 63 -13.16 -1.47 -13.87
CA LYS A 63 -14.02 -0.67 -14.73
C LYS A 63 -15.00 0.14 -13.85
N PRO A 64 -15.18 1.45 -14.11
CA PRO A 64 -16.08 2.29 -13.31
C PRO A 64 -17.59 1.98 -13.50
N TYR A 65 -17.94 1.14 -14.48
CA TYR A 65 -19.31 0.72 -14.77
C TYR A 65 -19.30 -0.80 -14.95
N GLY A 66 -19.37 -1.52 -13.83
CA GLY A 66 -19.84 -2.91 -13.83
C GLY A 66 -21.36 -2.93 -13.99
#